data_AF-A0A392M969-F1
#
_entry.id   AF-A0A392M969-F1
#
_cell.length_a   1.000
_cell.length_b   1.000
_cell.length_c   1.000
_cell.angle_alpha   90.00
_cell.angle_beta   90.00
_cell.angle_gamma   90.00
#
_symmetry.space_group_name_H-M   'P 1'
#
loop_
_entity.id
_entity.type
_entity.pdbx_description
1 polymer ?
#
loop_
_entity_poly.entity_id
_entity_poly.type
_entity_poly.pdbx_seq_one_letter_code
_entity_poly.pdbx_strand_id
1 'polypeptide(L)' 'LVAYALESLGLEKGSAIAIDMPMNCKSVVIYLAIVLAGYVVVSIADSFAAREISTRLKISNAKVIFTQV' A
#
# COMPACT_ATOMS: atom_id res chain seq x y z
N LEU A 1 -7.36 10.09 -12.14
CA LEU A 1 -6.06 9.84 -11.46
C LEU A 1 -6.22 8.62 -10.55
N VAL A 2 -5.19 7.77 -10.41
CA VAL A 2 -5.24 6.59 -9.53
C VAL A 2 -5.57 6.98 -8.08
N ALA A 3 -5.11 8.16 -7.62
CA ALA A 3 -5.43 8.70 -6.30
C ALA A 3 -6.94 8.85 -6.03
N TYR A 4 -7.76 9.21 -7.02
CA TYR A 4 -9.21 9.33 -6.84
C TYR A 4 -9.89 7.99 -6.64
N ALA A 5 -9.35 6.91 -7.23
CA ALA A 5 -9.85 5.56 -6.99
C ALA A 5 -9.57 5.08 -5.56
N LEU A 6 -8.60 5.68 -4.85
CA LEU A 6 -8.37 5.36 -3.44
C LEU A 6 -9.45 5.95 -2.54
N GLU A 7 -10.13 7.01 -2.95
CA GLU A 7 -11.21 7.62 -2.16
C GLU A 7 -12.45 6.73 -2.09
N SER A 8 -12.68 5.88 -3.11
CA SER A 8 -13.77 4.91 -3.07
C SER A 8 -13.55 3.77 -2.07
N LEU A 9 -12.37 3.67 -1.45
CA LEU A 9 -12.10 2.70 -0.39
C LEU A 9 -12.78 3.08 0.93
N GLY A 10 -13.30 4.31 1.07
CA GLY A 10 -13.98 4.76 2.29
C GLY A 10 -13.07 4.83 3.52
N LEU A 11 -11.76 4.90 3.32
CA LEU A 11 -10.78 4.97 4.40
C LEU A 11 -10.64 6.39 4.93
N GLU A 12 -10.50 6.52 6.24
CA GLU A 12 -10.12 7.78 6.88
C GLU A 12 -8.76 8.25 6.35
N LYS A 13 -8.63 9.54 6.04
CA LYS A 13 -7.35 10.13 5.62
C LYS A 13 -6.30 9.87 6.70
N GLY A 14 -5.08 9.56 6.28
CA GLY A 14 -4.01 9.09 7.16
C GLY A 14 -4.03 7.58 7.45
N SER A 15 -5.03 6.83 6.97
CA SER A 15 -5.00 5.37 7.03
C SER A 15 -3.78 4.79 6.30
N ALA A 16 -3.22 3.71 6.86
CA ALA A 16 -2.10 2.99 6.26
C ALA A 16 -2.57 2.07 5.12
N ILE A 17 -1.89 2.13 3.98
CA ILE A 17 -2.10 1.28 2.81
C ILE A 17 -0.75 0.64 2.45
N ALA A 18 -0.72 -0.69 2.44
CA ALA A 18 0.48 -1.46 2.14
C ALA A 18 0.65 -1.72 0.64
N ILE A 19 1.91 -1.83 0.22
CA ILE A 19 2.31 -2.29 -1.11
C ILE A 19 3.28 -3.44 -0.92
N ASP A 20 2.93 -4.60 -1.45
CA ASP A 20 3.77 -5.80 -1.53
C ASP A 20 3.86 -6.19 -3.01
N MET A 21 4.75 -5.52 -3.75
CA MET A 21 4.85 -5.63 -5.22
C MET A 21 6.29 -5.45 -5.68
N PRO A 22 6.70 -6.09 -6.79
CA PRO A 22 8.00 -5.85 -7.42
C PRO A 22 8.22 -4.38 -7.80
N MET A 23 9.48 -3.96 -7.90
CA MET A 23 9.85 -2.60 -8.30
C MET A 23 9.63 -2.38 -9.81
N ASN A 24 8.44 -1.90 -10.16
CA ASN A 24 8.03 -1.59 -11.53
C ASN A 24 7.22 -0.29 -11.57
N CYS A 25 6.88 0.18 -12.78
CA CYS A 25 6.17 1.45 -12.92
C CYS A 25 4.81 1.47 -12.21
N LYS A 26 4.12 0.33 -12.09
CA LYS A 26 2.81 0.27 -11.41
C LYS A 26 2.96 0.49 -9.89
N SER A 27 3.96 -0.12 -9.25
CA SER A 27 4.19 0.07 -7.82
C SER A 27 4.58 1.52 -7.50
N VAL A 28 5.35 2.18 -8.37
CA VAL A 28 5.65 3.62 -8.24
C VAL A 28 4.39 4.49 -8.37
N VAL A 29 3.53 4.21 -9.35
CA VAL A 29 2.27 4.95 -9.53
C VAL A 29 1.34 4.79 -8.32
N ILE A 30 1.23 3.57 -7.78
CA ILE A 30 0.41 3.30 -6.59
C ILE A 30 0.99 4.03 -5.37
N TYR A 31 2.30 3.98 -5.17
CA TYR A 31 2.98 4.67 -4.07
C TYR A 31 2.66 6.18 -4.08
N LEU A 32 2.86 6.84 -5.23
CA LEU A 32 2.59 8.26 -5.37
C LEU A 32 1.10 8.59 -5.24
N ALA A 33 0.22 7.70 -5.73
CA ALA A 33 -1.22 7.87 -5.58
C ALA A 33 -1.66 7.84 -4.11
N ILE A 34 -1.10 6.94 -3.29
CA ILE A 34 -1.39 6.84 -1.85
C ILE A 34 -0.98 8.14 -1.14
N VAL A 35 0.24 8.63 -1.41
CA VAL A 35 0.74 9.89 -0.84
C VAL A 35 -0.14 11.07 -1.28
N LEU A 36 -0.44 11.17 -2.58
CA LEU A 36 -1.27 12.24 -3.13
C LEU A 36 -2.70 12.25 -2.57
N ALA A 37 -3.26 11.06 -2.31
CA ALA A 37 -4.59 10.92 -1.74
C ALA A 37 -4.67 11.20 -0.23
N GLY A 38 -3.54 11.51 0.43
CA GLY A 38 -3.49 11.81 1.86
C GLY A 38 -3.51 10.56 2.76
N TYR A 39 -3.02 9.43 2.26
CA TYR A 39 -2.86 8.19 3.02
C TYR A 39 -1.39 7.93 3.36
N VAL A 40 -1.15 7.00 4.29
CA VAL A 40 0.21 6.57 4.67
C VAL A 40 0.58 5.32 3.88
N VAL A 41 1.71 5.36 3.19
CA VAL A 41 2.19 4.21 2.42
C VAL A 41 3.06 3.30 3.29
N VAL A 42 2.86 2.00 3.18
CA VAL A 42 3.66 0.98 3.87
C VAL A 42 4.31 0.09 2.82
N SER A 43 5.58 0.34 2.53
CA SER A 43 6.33 -0.46 1.54
C SER A 43 6.82 -1.76 2.17
N ILE A 44 6.45 -2.89 1.58
CA ILE A 44 6.89 -4.23 1.94
C ILE A 44 7.61 -4.82 0.73
N ALA A 45 8.81 -5.38 0.95
CA ALA A 45 9.54 -6.06 -0.10
C ALA A 45 8.89 -7.42 -0.40
N ASP A 46 8.66 -7.69 -1.68
CA ASP A 46 8.08 -8.93 -2.22
C ASP A 46 8.98 -10.16 -2.02
N SER A 47 10.26 -9.92 -1.72
CA SER A 47 11.24 -10.96 -1.38
C SER A 47 11.12 -11.50 0.04
N PHE A 48 10.26 -10.93 0.89
CA PHE A 48 10.09 -11.40 2.26
C PHE A 48 9.25 -12.67 2.37
N ALA A 49 9.60 -13.50 3.36
CA ALA A 49 8.77 -14.63 3.73
C ALA A 49 7.38 -14.17 4.20
N ALA A 50 6.35 -14.99 3.99
CA ALA A 50 4.97 -14.65 4.36
C ALA A 50 4.80 -14.20 5.82
N ARG A 51 5.58 -14.77 6.75
CA ARG A 51 5.59 -14.37 8.16
C ARG A 51 6.09 -12.93 8.35
N GLU A 52 7.13 -12.55 7.63
CA GLU A 52 7.73 -11.22 7.66
C GLU A 52 6.79 -10.16 7.05
N ILE A 53 6.08 -10.51 5.98
CA ILE A 53 5.01 -9.68 5.39
C ILE A 53 3.88 -9.48 6.41
N SER A 54 3.37 -10.57 7.01
CA SER A 54 2.33 -10.52 8.04
C SER A 54 2.73 -9.62 9.22
N THR A 55 3.97 -9.71 9.70
CA THR A 55 4.47 -8.87 10.80
C THR A 55 4.38 -7.38 10.45
N ARG A 56 4.79 -6.99 9.23
CA ARG A 56 4.74 -5.59 8.78
C ARG A 56 3.31 -5.08 8.62
N LEU A 57 2.41 -5.90 8.10
CA LEU A 57 0.98 -5.55 8.00
C LEU A 57 0.38 -5.29 9.38
N LYS A 58 0.70 -6.13 10.37
CA LYS A 58 0.20 -5.98 11.74
C LYS A 58 0.77 -4.74 12.43
N ILE A 59 2.08 -4.52 12.35
CA ILE A 59 2.74 -3.38 13.02
C ILE A 59 2.29 -2.04 12.41
N SER A 60 2.10 -1.99 11.09
CA SER A 60 1.65 -0.78 10.41
C SER A 60 0.14 -0.51 10.49
N ASN A 61 -0.66 -1.48 10.98
CA ASN A 61 -2.12 -1.41 10.98
C ASN A 61 -2.69 -1.09 9.58
N ALA A 62 -2.07 -1.66 8.53
CA ALA A 62 -2.49 -1.44 7.15
C ALA A 62 -3.93 -1.90 6.94
N LYS A 63 -4.76 -1.01 6.38
CA LYS A 63 -6.19 -1.26 6.12
C LYS A 63 -6.43 -1.99 4.82
N VAL A 64 -5.55 -1.77 3.84
CA VAL A 64 -5.60 -2.36 2.50
C VAL A 64 -4.16 -2.69 2.06
N ILE A 65 -4.00 -3.71 1.22
CA ILE A 65 -2.74 -4.08 0.60
C ILE A 65 -2.92 -4.18 -0.93
N PHE A 66 -1.96 -3.66 -1.68
CA PHE A 66 -1.79 -3.93 -3.11
C PHE A 66 -0.74 -5.01 -3.31
N THR A 67 -1.05 -6.01 -4.14
CA THR A 67 -0.16 -7.13 -4.47
C THR A 67 0.04 -7.25 -5.98
N GLN A 68 1.00 -8.07 -6.39
CA GLN A 68 1.16 -8.53 -7.77
C GLN A 68 0.01 -9.46 -8.20
N VAL A 69 -0.18 -9.57 -9.52
CA VAL A 69 -1.07 -10.53 -10.18
C VAL A 69 -0.21 -11.67 -10.74
#